data_AF-A0A0C1RQP9-F1
#
_entry.id   AF-A0A0C1RQP9-F1
#
_cell.length_a   1.000
_cell.length_b   1.000
_cell.length_c   1.000
_cell.angle_alpha   90.00
_cell.angle_beta   90.00
_cell.angle_gamma   90.00
#
_symmetry.space_group_name_H-M   'P 1'
#
loop_
_entity.id
_entity.type
_entity.pdbx_description
1 polymer ?
#
loop_
_entity_poly.entity_id
_entity_poly.type
_entity_poly.pdbx_seq_one_letter_code
_entity_poly.pdbx_strand_id
1 'polypeptide(L)'
;MADPRRGSLLVATPLLEDPNFRRSVIFMIEHGSEGSLGVVLNRPWTRSSEPPLPEWLAREVILPKVYVGGPVQPDAVVALVPSSADLPGGSKITEQVSMLDLEVETGMSEEHLEVVQFYCGYSGWSPGQLRLEIEEGAWWTFDSSLEEFLCDPSDCWRTVLARQRSAASLLSIYPDQAYMN
;
A
#
# COMPACT_ATOMS: atom_id res chain seq x y z
N MET A 1 -13.22 2.43 15.34
CA MET A 1 -12.73 1.89 14.06
C MET A 1 -13.56 2.53 12.97
N ALA A 2 -12.95 2.89 11.85
CA ALA A 2 -13.66 3.52 10.74
C ALA A 2 -14.22 2.45 9.80
N ASP A 3 -15.28 2.76 9.07
CA ASP A 3 -15.70 1.91 7.94
C ASP A 3 -14.67 2.02 6.81
N PRO A 4 -14.40 0.92 6.08
CA PRO A 4 -13.52 0.96 4.92
C PRO A 4 -14.11 1.89 3.85
N ARG A 5 -13.26 2.72 3.28
CA ARG A 5 -13.59 3.60 2.15
C ARG A 5 -12.36 3.79 1.28
N ARG A 6 -12.56 4.37 0.10
CA ARG A 6 -11.46 4.85 -0.73
C ARG A 6 -10.56 5.79 0.08
N GLY A 7 -9.25 5.51 0.08
CA GLY A 7 -8.25 6.21 0.86
C GLY A 7 -8.08 5.73 2.31
N SER A 8 -8.82 4.72 2.76
CA SER A 8 -8.56 4.10 4.07
C SER A 8 -7.28 3.28 4.08
N LEU A 9 -6.78 3.02 5.28
CA LEU A 9 -5.77 1.99 5.53
C LEU A 9 -6.42 0.75 6.12
N LEU A 10 -6.06 -0.41 5.58
CA LEU A 10 -6.27 -1.70 6.23
C LEU A 10 -4.95 -2.17 6.84
N VAL A 11 -5.00 -2.52 8.11
CA VAL A 11 -3.83 -3.02 8.83
C VAL A 11 -4.14 -4.44 9.27
N ALA A 12 -3.31 -5.38 8.83
CA ALA A 12 -3.47 -6.79 9.16
C ALA A 12 -3.39 -6.98 10.67
N THR A 13 -4.33 -7.70 11.25
CA THR A 13 -4.20 -8.13 12.65
C THR A 13 -3.27 -9.35 12.73
N PRO A 14 -2.75 -9.69 13.93
CA PRO A 14 -1.98 -10.93 14.09
C PRO A 14 -2.74 -12.22 13.81
N LEU A 15 -4.09 -12.18 13.68
CA LEU A 15 -4.90 -13.34 13.32
C LEU A 15 -4.79 -13.68 11.82
N LEU A 16 -4.40 -12.71 11.00
CA LEU A 16 -4.25 -12.92 9.56
C LEU A 16 -2.90 -13.58 9.27
N GLU A 17 -2.93 -14.89 9.08
CA GLU A 17 -1.75 -15.74 8.85
C GLU A 17 -1.34 -15.87 7.38
N ASP A 18 -2.15 -15.37 6.43
CA ASP A 18 -1.82 -15.39 5.00
C ASP A 18 -0.44 -14.75 4.78
N PRO A 19 0.56 -15.47 4.22
CA PRO A 19 1.90 -14.95 4.00
C PRO A 19 1.95 -13.66 3.18
N ASN A 20 1.00 -13.45 2.27
CA ASN A 20 0.91 -12.24 1.45
C ASN A 20 0.52 -11.01 2.29
N PHE A 21 -0.20 -11.23 3.40
CA PHE A 21 -0.85 -10.17 4.17
C PHE A 21 -0.44 -10.11 5.64
N ARG A 22 0.35 -11.07 6.13
CA ARG A 22 0.88 -11.03 7.49
C ARG A 22 1.61 -9.71 7.72
N ARG A 23 1.17 -8.91 8.70
CA ARG A 23 1.74 -7.58 8.99
C ARG A 23 1.76 -6.61 7.80
N SER A 24 0.84 -6.75 6.85
CA SER A 24 0.71 -5.78 5.79
C SER A 24 -0.04 -4.54 6.26
N VAL A 25 0.37 -3.40 5.73
CA VAL A 25 -0.41 -2.15 5.71
C VAL A 25 -0.86 -1.96 4.27
N ILE A 26 -2.16 -1.91 4.04
CA ILE A 26 -2.75 -1.77 2.71
C ILE A 26 -3.43 -0.41 2.59
N PHE A 27 -3.15 0.30 1.51
CA PHE A 27 -3.86 1.51 1.15
C PHE A 27 -4.98 1.20 0.17
N MET A 28 -6.19 1.63 0.50
CA MET A 28 -7.39 1.42 -0.32
C MET A 28 -7.46 2.43 -1.46
N ILE A 29 -7.30 1.95 -2.69
CA ILE A 29 -7.39 2.76 -3.90
C ILE A 29 -8.86 2.91 -4.30
N GLU A 30 -9.64 1.83 -4.16
CA GLU A 30 -11.06 1.80 -4.43
C GLU A 30 -11.81 0.96 -3.40
N HIS A 31 -13.05 1.37 -3.10
CA HIS A 31 -13.97 0.61 -2.25
C HIS A 31 -15.41 0.97 -2.64
N GLY A 32 -16.23 -0.03 -2.96
CA GLY A 32 -17.62 0.18 -3.37
C GLY A 32 -18.44 -1.11 -3.40
N SER A 33 -19.61 -1.07 -4.06
CA SER A 33 -20.49 -2.24 -4.19
C SER A 33 -19.88 -3.35 -5.05
N GLU A 34 -19.08 -2.99 -6.04
CA GLU A 34 -18.49 -3.93 -7.00
C GLU A 34 -17.23 -4.63 -6.48
N GLY A 35 -16.76 -4.26 -5.28
CA GLY A 35 -15.55 -4.83 -4.68
C GLY A 35 -14.65 -3.75 -4.07
N SER A 36 -13.44 -4.17 -3.73
CA SER A 36 -12.41 -3.27 -3.20
C SER A 36 -11.05 -3.57 -3.80
N LEU A 37 -10.22 -2.55 -3.92
CA LEU A 37 -8.87 -2.63 -4.46
C LEU A 37 -7.92 -1.83 -3.57
N GLY A 38 -6.78 -2.41 -3.26
CA GLY A 38 -5.72 -1.72 -2.52
C GLY A 38 -4.33 -2.26 -2.84
N VAL A 39 -3.31 -1.54 -2.37
CA VAL A 39 -1.90 -1.94 -2.51
C VAL A 39 -1.24 -2.03 -1.15
N VAL A 40 -0.40 -3.06 -0.97
CA VAL A 40 0.42 -3.22 0.22
C VAL A 40 1.57 -2.21 0.19
N LEU A 41 1.60 -1.33 1.20
CA LEU A 41 2.57 -0.23 1.31
C LEU A 41 3.96 -0.70 1.75
N ASN A 42 4.02 -1.72 2.59
CA ASN A 42 5.20 -2.04 3.38
C ASN A 42 5.91 -3.33 2.96
N ARG A 43 5.87 -3.66 1.67
CA ARG A 43 6.52 -4.86 1.11
C ARG A 43 7.49 -4.47 0.00
N PRO A 44 8.78 -4.24 0.29
CA PRO A 44 9.74 -3.84 -0.73
C PRO A 44 9.93 -4.95 -1.77
N TRP A 45 10.17 -4.55 -3.02
CA TRP A 45 10.51 -5.49 -4.08
C TRP A 45 11.88 -6.13 -3.79
N THR A 46 11.86 -7.40 -3.39
CA THR A 46 13.05 -8.19 -3.03
C THR A 46 13.25 -9.39 -3.95
N ARG A 47 12.48 -9.46 -5.05
CA ARG A 47 12.57 -10.54 -6.04
C ARG A 47 13.85 -10.37 -6.87
N SER A 48 14.38 -11.49 -7.35
CA SER A 48 15.57 -11.51 -8.22
C SER A 48 15.30 -10.98 -9.62
N SER A 49 14.04 -10.96 -10.06
CA SER A 49 13.64 -10.41 -11.35
C SER A 49 13.52 -8.89 -11.28
N GLU A 50 13.77 -8.24 -12.41
CA GLU A 50 13.45 -6.83 -12.59
C GLU A 50 11.94 -6.60 -12.38
N PRO A 51 11.55 -5.47 -11.74
CA PRO A 51 10.15 -5.12 -11.63
C PRO A 51 9.56 -4.77 -13.00
N PRO A 52 8.27 -5.07 -13.26
CA PRO A 52 7.61 -4.81 -14.53
C PRO A 52 7.27 -3.32 -14.73
N LEU A 53 8.26 -2.45 -14.63
CA LEU A 53 8.11 -1.00 -14.79
C LEU A 53 7.97 -0.60 -16.26
N PRO A 54 7.28 0.52 -16.57
CA PRO A 54 7.23 1.05 -17.93
C PRO A 54 8.63 1.33 -18.50
N GLU A 55 8.82 1.12 -19.81
CA GLU A 55 10.11 1.28 -20.47
C GLU A 55 10.71 2.69 -20.34
N TRP A 56 9.87 3.72 -20.29
CA TRP A 56 10.33 5.10 -20.14
C TRP A 56 10.99 5.33 -18.78
N LEU A 57 10.54 4.63 -17.73
CA LEU A 57 11.11 4.71 -16.39
C LEU A 57 12.41 3.89 -16.26
N ALA A 58 12.54 2.81 -17.03
CA ALA A 58 13.74 1.97 -17.06
C ALA A 58 14.99 2.71 -17.60
N ARG A 59 14.82 3.90 -18.18
CA ARG A 59 15.91 4.74 -18.74
C ARG A 59 16.48 5.73 -17.73
N GLU A 60 15.86 5.86 -16.56
CA GLU A 60 16.23 6.83 -15.54
C GLU A 60 17.45 6.39 -14.72
N VAL A 61 18.26 7.36 -14.29
CA VAL A 61 19.50 7.11 -13.52
C VAL A 61 19.18 6.73 -12.07
N ILE A 62 18.07 7.22 -11.55
CA ILE A 62 17.61 6.96 -10.17
C ILE A 62 16.70 5.75 -10.17
N LEU A 63 17.07 4.75 -9.37
CA LEU A 63 16.21 3.58 -9.14
C LEU A 63 14.98 4.00 -8.33
N PRO A 64 13.76 3.81 -8.87
CA PRO A 64 12.54 4.18 -8.15
C PRO A 64 12.28 3.25 -6.97
N LYS A 65 11.49 3.72 -6.00
CA LYS A 65 11.02 2.88 -4.89
C LYS A 65 9.93 1.94 -5.40
N VAL A 66 10.23 0.64 -5.40
CA VAL A 66 9.30 -0.40 -5.88
C VAL A 66 8.91 -1.34 -4.75
N TYR A 67 7.63 -1.66 -4.70
CA TYR A 67 6.99 -2.50 -3.70
C TYR A 67 6.13 -3.58 -4.37
N VAL A 68 5.86 -4.67 -3.64
CA VAL A 68 4.87 -5.68 -4.01
C VAL A 68 3.52 -5.20 -3.47
N GLY A 69 2.63 -4.76 -4.35
CA GLY A 69 1.30 -4.22 -3.98
C GLY A 69 0.26 -5.30 -3.70
N GLY A 70 0.47 -6.53 -4.16
CA GLY A 70 -0.37 -7.67 -3.81
C GLY A 70 -0.23 -8.86 -4.76
N PRO A 71 -0.99 -9.93 -4.53
CA PRO A 71 -0.87 -11.17 -5.31
C PRO A 71 -1.58 -11.14 -6.67
N VAL A 72 -2.48 -10.18 -6.91
CA VAL A 72 -3.29 -10.12 -8.13
C VAL A 72 -2.56 -9.32 -9.21
N GLN A 73 -2.56 -9.84 -10.44
CA GLN A 73 -1.96 -9.22 -11.63
C GLN A 73 -0.56 -8.64 -11.36
N PRO A 74 0.45 -9.49 -11.10
CA PRO A 74 1.78 -9.03 -10.68
C PRO A 74 2.49 -8.10 -11.69
N ASP A 75 2.06 -8.13 -12.94
CA ASP A 75 2.58 -7.28 -14.03
C ASP A 75 1.91 -5.89 -14.07
N ALA A 76 0.79 -5.69 -13.36
CA ALA A 76 0.18 -4.38 -13.24
C ALA A 76 1.00 -3.50 -12.30
N VAL A 77 1.12 -2.21 -12.62
CA VAL A 77 1.85 -1.24 -11.80
C VAL A 77 0.92 -0.11 -11.38
N VAL A 78 0.86 0.14 -10.09
CA VAL A 78 0.21 1.32 -9.51
C VAL A 78 1.29 2.27 -9.04
N ALA A 79 1.20 3.55 -9.41
CA ALA A 79 2.06 4.59 -8.88
C ALA A 79 1.28 5.52 -7.93
N LEU A 80 1.79 5.69 -6.72
CA LEU A 80 1.26 6.63 -5.74
C LEU A 80 2.28 7.74 -5.45
N VAL A 81 1.76 8.95 -5.28
CA VAL A 81 2.57 10.16 -5.07
C VAL A 81 1.89 11.06 -4.03
N PRO A 82 2.65 11.85 -3.26
CA PRO A 82 2.06 12.91 -2.46
C PRO A 82 1.22 13.84 -3.36
N SER A 83 -0.01 14.17 -2.96
CA SER A 83 -0.88 15.09 -3.71
C SER A 83 -0.27 16.49 -3.87
N SER A 84 0.69 16.86 -3.02
CA SER A 84 1.42 18.12 -3.10
C SER A 84 2.45 18.19 -4.24
N ALA A 85 2.81 17.05 -4.84
CA ALA A 85 3.75 17.00 -5.95
C ALA A 85 3.14 17.49 -7.29
N ASP A 86 1.80 17.51 -7.38
CA ASP A 86 1.03 18.05 -8.52
C ASP A 86 1.54 17.58 -9.90
N LEU A 87 1.72 16.26 -10.04
CA LEU A 87 2.23 15.67 -11.27
C LEU A 87 1.14 15.56 -12.36
N PRO A 88 1.50 15.75 -13.65
CA PRO A 88 0.61 15.44 -14.77
C PRO A 88 0.11 14.00 -14.68
N GLY A 89 -1.19 13.77 -14.96
CA GLY A 89 -1.80 12.44 -14.84
C GLY A 89 -2.12 12.03 -13.39
N GLY A 90 -1.89 12.89 -12.41
CA GLY A 90 -2.28 12.67 -11.02
C GLY A 90 -3.78 12.74 -10.80
N SER A 91 -4.36 11.67 -10.25
CA SER A 91 -5.75 11.59 -9.79
C SER A 91 -5.82 11.45 -8.27
N LYS A 92 -6.48 12.40 -7.63
CA LYS A 92 -6.54 12.50 -6.18
C LYS A 92 -7.31 11.34 -5.54
N ILE A 93 -6.67 10.60 -4.62
CA ILE A 93 -7.35 9.59 -3.78
C ILE A 93 -7.79 10.23 -2.46
N THR A 94 -6.86 10.92 -1.80
CA THR A 94 -7.09 11.70 -0.59
C THR A 94 -6.47 13.08 -0.70
N GLU A 95 -6.68 13.93 0.29
CA GLU A 95 -5.99 15.22 0.40
C GLU A 95 -4.47 15.12 0.35
N GLN A 96 -3.89 13.97 0.74
CA GLN A 96 -2.45 13.78 0.86
C GLN A 96 -1.85 12.85 -0.20
N VAL A 97 -2.66 11.98 -0.81
CA VAL A 97 -2.19 10.93 -1.73
C VAL A 97 -2.96 10.96 -3.04
N SER A 98 -2.22 10.93 -4.14
CA SER A 98 -2.74 10.82 -5.50
C SER A 98 -2.18 9.57 -6.17
N MET A 99 -2.95 9.01 -7.10
CA MET A 99 -2.52 7.97 -8.00
C MET A 99 -2.08 8.60 -9.31
N LEU A 100 -0.98 8.11 -9.87
CA LEU A 100 -0.46 8.58 -11.13
C LEU A 100 -0.87 7.62 -12.25
N ASP A 101 -1.41 8.18 -13.34
CA ASP A 101 -1.59 7.47 -14.59
C ASP A 101 -0.24 7.29 -15.30
N LEU A 102 0.20 6.03 -15.43
CA LEU A 102 1.46 5.65 -16.06
C LEU A 102 1.40 5.55 -17.59
N GLU A 103 0.19 5.58 -18.18
CA GLU A 103 0.01 5.62 -19.63
C GLU A 103 0.29 7.01 -20.20
N VAL A 104 0.10 8.04 -19.38
CA VAL A 104 0.52 9.40 -19.71
C VAL A 104 2.04 9.42 -19.56
N GLU A 105 2.76 9.75 -20.63
CA GLU A 105 4.20 10.00 -20.56
C GLU A 105 4.43 11.23 -19.68
N THR A 106 4.62 10.99 -18.40
CA THR A 106 4.92 12.02 -17.44
C THR A 106 6.39 12.34 -17.59
N GLY A 107 6.72 13.56 -18.04
CA GLY A 107 8.09 14.10 -18.01
C GLY A 107 8.57 14.30 -16.58
N MET A 108 8.74 13.20 -15.85
CA MET A 108 9.17 13.18 -14.46
C MET A 108 10.60 13.70 -14.38
N SER A 109 10.83 14.63 -13.46
CA SER A 109 12.18 14.99 -13.06
C SER A 109 12.71 13.96 -12.06
N GLU A 110 14.01 13.97 -11.83
CA GLU A 110 14.63 13.21 -10.74
C GLU A 110 13.94 13.45 -9.38
N GLU A 111 13.58 14.71 -9.08
CA GLU A 111 12.85 15.08 -7.86
C GLU A 111 11.47 14.41 -7.76
N HIS A 112 10.78 14.24 -8.89
CA HIS A 112 9.51 13.52 -8.92
C HIS A 112 9.69 12.03 -8.63
N LEU A 113 10.75 11.41 -9.16
CA LEU A 113 11.03 9.99 -8.97
C LEU A 113 11.40 9.64 -7.52
N GLU A 114 11.96 10.58 -6.76
CA GLU A 114 12.27 10.38 -5.33
C GLU A 114 11.02 10.24 -4.44
N VAL A 115 9.91 10.88 -4.84
CA VAL A 115 8.66 10.93 -4.08
C VAL A 115 7.61 9.94 -4.57
N VAL A 116 7.72 9.46 -5.80
CA VAL A 116 6.80 8.46 -6.37
C VAL A 116 7.14 7.06 -5.87
N GLN A 117 6.10 6.28 -5.61
CA GLN A 117 6.24 4.88 -5.21
C GLN A 117 5.45 3.98 -6.13
N PHE A 118 6.11 2.95 -6.62
CA PHE A 118 5.56 1.99 -7.55
C PHE A 118 5.21 0.69 -6.84
N TYR A 119 4.03 0.17 -7.12
CA TYR A 119 3.46 -1.02 -6.51
C TYR A 119 3.12 -2.00 -7.61
N CYS A 120 3.84 -3.12 -7.65
CA CYS A 120 3.62 -4.19 -8.62
C CYS A 120 2.60 -5.19 -8.08
N GLY A 121 1.53 -5.38 -8.84
CA GLY A 121 0.33 -6.10 -8.42
C GLY A 121 -0.52 -5.31 -7.41
N TYR A 122 -1.71 -5.84 -7.14
CA TYR A 122 -2.62 -5.28 -6.15
C TYR A 122 -3.32 -6.38 -5.36
N SER A 123 -4.03 -5.95 -4.33
CA SER A 123 -4.89 -6.76 -3.48
C SER A 123 -6.33 -6.44 -3.82
N GLY A 124 -7.12 -7.46 -4.15
CA GLY A 124 -8.50 -7.31 -4.58
C GLY A 124 -9.45 -8.10 -3.68
N TRP A 125 -10.60 -7.51 -3.41
CA TRP A 125 -11.69 -8.16 -2.68
C TRP A 125 -12.95 -8.16 -3.55
N SER A 126 -13.61 -9.31 -3.60
CA SER A 126 -14.93 -9.45 -4.22
C SER A 126 -15.98 -8.63 -3.44
N PRO A 127 -17.14 -8.32 -4.05
CA PRO A 127 -18.25 -7.65 -3.36
C PRO A 127 -18.55 -8.26 -1.98
N GLY A 128 -18.51 -7.42 -0.94
CA GLY A 128 -18.81 -7.83 0.44
C GLY A 128 -17.70 -8.63 1.16
N GLN A 129 -16.70 -9.16 0.45
CA GLN A 129 -15.65 -9.99 1.05
C GLN A 129 -14.85 -9.23 2.12
N LEU A 130 -14.38 -8.01 1.82
CA LEU A 130 -13.62 -7.21 2.76
C LEU A 130 -14.38 -6.95 4.07
N ARG A 131 -15.70 -6.76 3.99
CA ARG A 131 -16.53 -6.54 5.18
C ARG A 131 -16.55 -7.80 6.05
N LEU A 132 -16.72 -8.97 5.45
CA LEU A 132 -16.67 -10.24 6.17
C LEU A 132 -15.32 -10.45 6.85
N GLU A 133 -14.21 -10.18 6.15
CA GLU A 133 -12.87 -10.30 6.74
C GLU A 133 -12.63 -9.33 7.91
N ILE A 134 -13.20 -8.11 7.84
CA ILE A 134 -13.18 -7.16 8.97
C ILE A 134 -14.01 -7.68 10.14
N GLU A 135 -15.20 -8.23 9.89
CA GLU A 135 -16.09 -8.80 10.91
C GLU A 135 -15.46 -10.03 11.59
N GLU A 136 -14.69 -10.83 10.85
CA GLU A 136 -13.90 -11.95 11.34
C GLU A 136 -12.61 -11.51 12.07
N GLY A 137 -12.28 -10.22 12.05
CA GLY A 137 -11.15 -9.64 12.77
C GLY A 137 -9.81 -9.76 12.04
N ALA A 138 -9.79 -10.06 10.74
CA ALA A 138 -8.56 -10.12 9.95
C ALA A 138 -7.92 -8.73 9.75
N TRP A 139 -8.76 -7.68 9.68
CA TRP A 139 -8.33 -6.32 9.37
C TRP A 139 -8.81 -5.30 10.38
N TRP A 140 -7.97 -4.30 10.62
CA TRP A 140 -8.38 -3.04 11.21
C TRP A 140 -8.33 -1.92 10.19
N THR A 141 -9.35 -1.06 10.24
CA THR A 141 -9.47 0.08 9.34
C THR A 141 -9.15 1.38 10.06
N PHE A 142 -8.25 2.16 9.47
CA PHE A 142 -7.85 3.48 9.94
C PHE A 142 -7.90 4.51 8.80
N ASP A 143 -7.79 5.78 9.16
CA ASP A 143 -7.55 6.86 8.20
C ASP A 143 -6.10 6.86 7.75
N SER A 144 -5.86 7.12 6.47
CA SER A 144 -4.50 7.25 5.93
C SER A 144 -3.90 8.62 6.21
N SER A 145 -2.59 8.67 6.38
CA SER A 145 -1.77 9.87 6.27
C SER A 145 -0.56 9.60 5.36
N LEU A 146 0.16 10.67 5.03
CA LEU A 146 1.37 10.56 4.22
C LEU A 146 2.51 9.80 4.92
N GLU A 147 2.47 9.70 6.26
CA GLU A 147 3.52 9.04 7.05
C GLU A 147 3.68 7.55 6.67
N GLU A 148 2.59 6.89 6.27
CA GLU A 148 2.61 5.47 5.86
C GLU A 148 3.31 5.22 4.54
N PHE A 149 3.45 6.26 3.73
CA PHE A 149 4.16 6.18 2.46
C PHE A 149 5.65 6.43 2.70
N LEU A 150 6.00 7.16 3.76
CA LEU A 150 7.38 7.53 4.08
C LEU A 150 8.01 6.60 5.12
N CYS A 151 7.24 5.69 5.72
CA CYS A 151 7.69 4.75 6.74
C CYS A 151 8.76 3.80 6.18
N ASP A 152 9.68 3.37 7.05
CA ASP A 152 10.48 2.17 6.76
C ASP A 152 9.52 0.96 6.64
N PRO A 153 9.58 0.17 5.54
CA PRO A 153 8.67 -0.94 5.33
C PRO A 153 8.68 -1.98 6.47
N SER A 154 9.83 -2.20 7.10
CA SER A 154 10.00 -3.18 8.18
C SER A 154 9.29 -2.78 9.47
N ASP A 155 9.10 -1.48 9.69
CA ASP A 155 8.49 -0.91 10.89
C ASP A 155 7.12 -0.31 10.65
N CYS A 156 6.72 -0.10 9.39
CA CYS A 156 5.49 0.59 9.02
C CYS A 156 4.26 0.07 9.78
N TRP A 157 4.09 -1.25 9.83
CA TRP A 157 2.97 -1.89 10.54
C TRP A 157 2.96 -1.54 12.04
N ARG A 158 4.13 -1.58 12.70
CA ARG A 158 4.24 -1.22 14.12
C ARG A 158 3.97 0.25 14.34
N THR A 159 4.53 1.12 13.50
CA THR A 159 4.36 2.57 13.56
C THR A 159 2.89 2.96 13.40
N VAL A 160 2.20 2.39 12.42
CA VAL A 160 0.77 2.66 12.19
C VAL A 160 -0.07 2.20 13.38
N LEU A 161 0.23 1.06 13.99
CA LEU A 161 -0.48 0.60 15.18
C LEU A 161 -0.18 1.47 16.41
N ALA A 162 1.09 1.80 16.66
CA ALA A 162 1.52 2.50 17.86
C ALA A 162 0.87 3.88 18.01
N ARG A 163 0.60 4.58 16.90
CA ARG A 163 -0.06 5.89 16.94
C ARG A 163 -1.57 5.84 17.21
N GLN A 164 -2.19 4.67 17.11
CA GLN A 164 -3.64 4.55 17.28
C GLN A 164 -4.03 4.76 18.75
N ARG A 165 -5.05 5.57 19.01
CA ARG A 165 -5.62 5.76 20.36
C ARG A 165 -6.59 4.65 20.76
N SER A 166 -6.36 3.42 20.29
CA SER A 166 -7.24 2.27 20.49
C SER A 166 -6.43 1.06 20.98
N ALA A 167 -7.12 -0.05 21.30
CA ALA A 167 -6.48 -1.31 21.70
C ALA A 167 -5.46 -1.83 20.65
N ALA A 168 -5.56 -1.36 19.40
CA ALA A 168 -4.60 -1.68 18.33
C ALA A 168 -3.16 -1.28 18.67
N SER A 169 -2.94 -0.21 19.44
CA SER A 169 -1.58 0.22 19.80
C SER A 169 -0.85 -0.77 20.70
N LEU A 170 -1.56 -1.57 21.49
CA LEU A 170 -0.97 -2.63 22.31
C LEU A 170 -0.34 -3.74 21.45
N LEU A 171 -0.75 -3.90 20.19
CA LEU A 171 -0.16 -4.89 19.28
C LEU A 171 1.06 -4.38 18.52
N SER A 172 1.41 -3.09 18.63
CA SER A 172 2.65 -2.57 18.05
C SER A 172 3.91 -3.27 18.61
N ILE A 173 3.83 -3.76 19.85
CA ILE A 173 4.90 -4.52 20.52
C ILE A 173 4.79 -6.04 20.30
N TYR A 174 3.83 -6.51 19.50
CA TYR A 174 3.63 -7.94 19.27
C TYR A 174 4.89 -8.54 18.60
N PRO A 175 5.52 -9.57 19.20
CA PRO A 175 6.79 -10.09 18.71
C PRO A 175 6.61 -10.68 17.31
N ASP A 176 7.62 -10.55 16.45
CA ASP A 176 7.66 -11.39 15.26
C ASP A 176 7.75 -12.83 15.75
N GLN A 177 6.76 -13.67 15.44
CA GLN A 177 6.94 -15.10 15.59
C GLN A 177 7.91 -15.55 14.49
N ALA A 178 9.20 -15.31 14.73
CA ALA A 178 10.31 -15.95 14.08
C ALA A 178 10.84 -17.03 15.02
N TYR A 179 9.98 -18.00 15.36
CA TYR A 179 10.42 -19.24 16.00
C TYR A 179 9.66 -20.41 15.36
N MET A 180 10.44 -21.36 14.85
CA MET A 180 10.10 -22.62 14.15
C MET A 180 9.90 -22.52 12.63
N ASN A 181 11.00 -22.61 11.86
CA ASN A 181 11.67 -23.87 11.53
C ASN A 181 13.11 -23.63 11.06
#